data_AF-A0AAV4UUI8-F1
#
_entry.id   AF-A0AAV4UUI8-F1
#
_cell.length_a   1.000
_cell.length_b   1.000
_cell.length_c   1.000
_cell.angle_alpha   90.00
_cell.angle_beta   90.00
_cell.angle_gamma   90.00
#
_symmetry.space_group_name_H-M   'P 1'
#
loop_
_entity.id
_entity.type
_entity.pdbx_description
1 polymer ?
#
loop_
_entity_poly.entity_id
_entity_poly.type
_entity_poly.pdbx_seq_one_letter_code
_entity_poly.pdbx_strand_id
1 'polypeptide(L)'
;MSETEEVRTPLQQKLDEFGEQLSKVISVICIAVWAINIGHFNDPAHGGSWIKGAVYYFKIAVALAVAAIPEGLPAVITTCLALETLGCTSVICSDKTGTLTTNQMSVNRILVVDKVDSNETKFHEFEVTGSTYEPVGDIF
;
A
#
# COMPACT_ATOMS: atom_id res chain seq x y z
N MET A 1 18.37 -2.26 -19.70
CA MET A 1 17.23 -2.22 -18.76
C MET A 1 17.85 -2.12 -17.38
N SER A 2 17.87 -0.93 -16.79
CA SER A 2 18.28 -0.78 -15.39
C SER A 2 17.14 -1.36 -14.56
N GLU A 3 17.40 -2.43 -13.83
CA GLU A 3 16.46 -2.98 -12.87
C GLU A 3 16.36 -1.96 -11.73
N THR A 4 15.23 -1.24 -11.66
CA THR A 4 14.99 -0.30 -10.57
C THR A 4 14.77 -1.14 -9.31
N GLU A 5 15.73 -1.10 -8.38
CA GLU A 5 15.62 -1.80 -7.10
C GLU A 5 14.45 -1.20 -6.31
N GLU A 6 13.38 -1.97 -6.15
CA GLU A 6 12.18 -1.53 -5.44
C GLU A 6 12.50 -1.40 -3.95
N VAL A 7 12.62 -0.16 -3.47
CA VAL A 7 12.93 0.12 -2.06
C VAL A 7 11.74 -0.29 -1.21
N ARG A 8 11.90 -1.38 -0.44
CA ARG A 8 10.87 -1.85 0.50
C ARG A 8 10.60 -0.80 1.58
N THR A 9 9.34 -0.63 1.94
CA THR A 9 8.93 0.30 3.00
C THR A 9 9.47 -0.14 4.37
N PRO A 10 9.67 0.81 5.32
CA PRO A 10 10.16 0.47 6.65
C PRO A 10 9.22 -0.48 7.41
N LEU A 11 7.90 -0.37 7.26
CA LEU A 11 6.97 -1.36 7.83
C LEU A 11 7.13 -2.75 7.22
N GLN A 12 7.28 -2.84 5.90
CA GLN A 12 7.43 -4.13 5.22
C GLN A 12 8.68 -4.86 5.70
N GLN A 13 9.78 -4.14 5.95
CA GLN A 13 10.98 -4.73 6.56
C GLN A 13 10.72 -5.24 7.99
N LYS A 14 9.97 -4.49 8.80
CA LYS A 14 9.61 -4.90 10.17
C LYS A 14 8.67 -6.09 10.21
N LEU A 15 7.82 -6.22 9.21
CA LEU A 15 6.89 -7.34 9.07
C LEU A 15 7.57 -8.60 8.53
N ASP A 16 8.49 -8.45 7.58
CA ASP A 16 9.37 -9.54 7.14
C ASP A 16 10.18 -10.08 8.34
N GLU A 17 10.73 -9.17 9.17
CA GLU A 17 11.46 -9.50 10.40
C GLU A 17 10.56 -10.21 11.43
N PHE A 18 9.31 -9.74 11.61
CA PHE A 18 8.32 -10.38 12.48
C PHE A 18 7.91 -11.77 11.97
N GLY A 19 7.69 -11.91 10.66
CA GLY A 19 7.33 -13.17 10.02
C GLY A 19 8.44 -14.21 10.13
N GLU A 20 9.70 -13.80 9.97
CA GLU A 20 10.86 -14.66 10.13
C GLU A 20 11.03 -15.12 11.59
N GLN A 21 10.85 -14.22 12.56
CA GLN A 21 10.86 -14.57 13.98
C GLN A 21 9.74 -15.55 14.34
N LEU A 22 8.52 -15.29 13.88
CA LEU A 22 7.36 -16.16 14.14
C LEU A 22 7.56 -17.55 13.51
N SER A 23 8.03 -17.61 12.27
CA SER A 23 8.34 -18.88 11.57
C SER A 23 9.39 -19.70 12.31
N LYS A 24 10.45 -19.05 12.81
CA LYS A 24 11.49 -19.70 13.60
C LYS A 24 10.95 -20.28 14.91
N VAL A 25 10.08 -19.54 15.61
CA VAL A 25 9.46 -20.00 16.85
C VAL A 25 8.52 -21.19 16.61
N ILE A 26 7.65 -21.12 15.59
CA ILE A 26 6.72 -22.21 15.26
C ILE A 26 7.47 -23.48 14.87
N SER A 27 8.54 -23.37 14.07
CA SER A 27 9.41 -24.48 13.70
C SER A 27 10.00 -25.20 14.94
N VAL A 28 10.52 -24.44 15.90
CA VAL A 28 11.08 -24.99 17.15
C VAL A 28 9.99 -25.69 17.97
N ILE A 29 8.80 -25.10 18.10
CA ILE A 29 7.68 -25.70 18.85
C ILE A 29 7.21 -26.99 18.16
N CYS A 30 7.07 -27.02 16.84
CA CYS A 30 6.70 -28.22 16.08
C CYS A 30 7.67 -29.38 16.33
N ILE A 31 8.98 -29.13 16.27
CA ILE A 31 10.01 -30.15 16.51
C ILE A 31 10.00 -30.60 17.97
N ALA A 32 9.83 -29.67 18.92
CA ALA A 32 9.75 -29.99 20.35
C ALA A 32 8.53 -30.86 20.67
N VAL A 33 7.35 -30.51 20.15
CA VAL A 33 6.12 -31.29 20.30
C VAL A 33 6.29 -32.67 19.67
N TRP A 34 6.87 -32.76 18.48
CA TRP A 34 7.16 -34.04 17.82
C TRP A 34 8.10 -34.93 18.64
N ALA A 35 9.18 -34.36 19.19
CA ALA A 35 10.15 -35.09 20.01
C ALA A 35 9.58 -35.57 21.36
N ILE A 36 8.79 -34.73 22.05
CA ILE A 36 8.10 -35.11 23.29
C ILE A 36 7.09 -36.22 23.01
N ASN A 37 6.43 -36.15 21.86
CA ASN A 37 5.39 -37.09 21.51
C ASN A 37 5.90 -38.46 21.06
N ILE A 38 7.06 -38.52 20.41
CA ILE A 38 7.70 -39.77 19.97
C ILE A 38 7.98 -40.74 21.15
N GLY A 39 8.21 -40.21 22.35
CA GLY A 39 8.41 -41.00 23.57
C GLY A 39 7.13 -41.56 24.18
N HIS A 40 5.96 -40.98 23.87
CA HIS A 40 4.65 -41.39 24.39
C HIS A 40 3.92 -42.37 23.45
N PHE A 41 4.59 -42.81 22.39
CA PHE A 41 4.06 -43.75 21.39
C PHE A 41 3.75 -45.15 21.93
N ASN A 42 4.28 -45.49 23.11
CA ASN A 42 4.18 -46.82 23.69
C ASN A 42 3.05 -46.95 24.72
N ASP A 43 2.10 -46.01 24.71
CA ASP A 43 0.99 -46.01 25.67
C ASP A 43 -0.09 -47.03 25.23
N PRO A 44 -0.45 -48.01 26.09
CA PRO A 44 -1.30 -49.14 25.71
C PRO A 44 -2.79 -48.78 25.51
N ALA A 45 -3.18 -47.51 25.66
CA ALA A 45 -4.56 -47.04 25.55
C ALA A 45 -5.18 -47.13 24.14
N HIS A 46 -4.38 -47.34 23.08
CA HIS A 46 -4.83 -47.28 21.68
C HIS A 46 -4.86 -48.63 20.93
N GLY A 47 -4.88 -49.75 21.66
CA GLY A 47 -5.13 -51.06 21.05
C GLY A 47 -3.95 -51.64 20.23
N GLY A 48 -2.71 -51.41 20.69
CA GLY A 48 -1.51 -52.12 20.23
C GLY A 48 -0.95 -51.76 18.85
N SER A 49 -1.57 -50.84 18.10
CA SER A 49 -1.04 -50.37 16.81
C SER A 49 -0.30 -49.04 16.94
N TRP A 50 1.03 -49.11 16.93
CA TRP A 50 1.95 -47.97 16.91
C TRP A 50 1.60 -46.89 15.85
N ILE A 51 1.05 -47.31 14.70
CA ILE A 51 0.68 -46.43 13.58
C ILE A 51 -0.52 -45.52 13.93
N LYS A 52 -1.47 -46.00 14.76
CA LYS A 52 -2.66 -45.20 15.13
C LYS A 52 -2.33 -44.12 16.15
N GLY A 53 -1.45 -44.43 17.10
CA GLY A 53 -0.90 -43.44 18.05
C GLY A 53 -0.13 -42.34 17.32
N ALA A 54 0.72 -42.72 16.35
CA ALA A 54 1.46 -41.80 15.50
C ALA A 54 0.59 -40.72 14.88
N VAL A 55 -0.46 -41.16 14.19
CA VAL A 55 -1.32 -40.29 13.39
C VAL A 55 -2.16 -39.40 14.31
N TYR A 56 -2.62 -39.91 15.46
CA TYR A 56 -3.42 -39.13 16.41
C TYR A 56 -2.63 -37.97 17.00
N TYR A 57 -1.42 -38.23 17.47
CA TYR A 57 -0.60 -37.18 18.06
C TYR A 57 0.01 -36.24 17.01
N PHE A 58 0.35 -36.75 15.83
CA PHE A 58 0.73 -35.91 14.70
C PHE A 58 -0.39 -34.93 14.33
N LYS A 59 -1.66 -35.39 14.34
CA LYS A 59 -2.82 -34.53 14.08
C LYS A 59 -2.97 -33.42 15.14
N ILE A 60 -2.74 -33.71 16.42
CA ILE A 60 -2.75 -32.68 17.48
C ILE A 60 -1.60 -31.69 17.29
N ALA A 61 -0.39 -32.17 17.00
CA ALA A 61 0.77 -31.32 16.77
C ALA A 61 0.54 -30.35 15.59
N VAL A 62 0.03 -30.86 14.47
CA VAL A 62 -0.31 -30.04 13.29
C VAL A 62 -1.45 -29.08 13.60
N ALA A 63 -2.49 -29.51 14.33
CA ALA A 63 -3.60 -28.63 14.71
C ALA A 63 -3.15 -27.47 15.60
N LEU A 64 -2.24 -27.72 16.55
CA LEU A 64 -1.68 -26.70 17.44
C LEU A 64 -0.78 -25.72 16.64
N ALA A 65 0.00 -26.24 15.68
CA ALA A 65 0.82 -25.43 14.80
C ALA A 65 -0.03 -24.49 13.92
N VAL A 66 -1.11 -24.99 13.32
CA VAL A 66 -2.03 -24.17 12.50
C VAL A 66 -2.77 -23.14 13.35
N ALA A 67 -3.21 -23.51 14.56
CA ALA A 67 -3.85 -22.57 15.48
C ALA A 67 -2.94 -21.41 15.95
N ALA A 68 -1.62 -21.60 15.90
CA ALA A 68 -0.63 -20.57 16.25
C ALA A 68 -0.35 -19.59 15.10
N ILE A 69 -0.74 -19.91 13.86
CA ILE A 69 -0.54 -19.03 12.70
C ILE A 69 -1.69 -18.01 12.66
N PRO A 70 -1.41 -16.70 12.77
CA PRO A 70 -2.46 -15.69 12.69
C PRO A 70 -2.87 -15.47 11.23
N GLU A 71 -3.84 -16.26 10.74
CA GLU A 71 -4.33 -16.21 9.36
C GLU A 71 -4.89 -14.84 8.93
N GLY A 72 -5.29 -13.99 9.89
CA GLY A 72 -5.76 -12.63 9.64
C GLY A 72 -4.65 -11.57 9.56
N LEU A 73 -3.41 -11.90 9.94
CA LEU A 73 -2.30 -10.95 10.00
C LEU A 73 -1.95 -10.33 8.62
N PRO A 74 -1.91 -11.08 7.50
CA PRO A 74 -1.60 -10.49 6.18
C PRO A 74 -2.62 -9.45 5.71
N ALA A 75 -3.90 -9.64 6.04
CA ALA A 75 -4.96 -8.72 5.66
C ALA A 75 -4.85 -7.38 6.40
N VAL A 76 -4.55 -7.43 7.71
CA VAL A 76 -4.34 -6.23 8.54
C VAL A 76 -3.05 -5.50 8.16
N ILE A 77 -2.01 -6.25 7.80
CA ILE A 77 -0.74 -5.70 7.33
C ILE A 77 -0.93 -4.89 6.04
N THR A 78 -1.64 -5.45 5.06
CA THR A 78 -1.78 -4.82 3.74
C THR A 78 -2.51 -3.48 3.85
N THR A 79 -3.53 -3.40 4.70
CA THR A 79 -4.25 -2.15 4.96
C THR A 79 -3.39 -1.14 5.71
N CYS A 80 -2.62 -1.57 6.70
CA CYS A 80 -1.70 -0.71 7.45
C CYS A 80 -0.58 -0.16 6.55
N LEU A 81 -0.02 -0.98 5.68
CA LEU A 81 1.04 -0.59 4.73
C LEU A 81 0.56 0.47 3.72
N ALA A 82 -0.66 0.33 3.20
CA ALA A 82 -1.27 1.32 2.31
C ALA A 82 -1.49 2.68 3.01
N LEU A 83 -1.83 2.65 4.31
CA LEU A 83 -1.96 3.87 5.11
C LEU A 83 -0.62 4.52 5.41
N GLU A 84 0.42 3.73 5.72
CA GLU A 84 1.75 4.26 5.98
C GLU A 84 2.35 4.94 4.76
N THR A 85 2.28 4.30 3.59
CA THR A 85 2.81 4.87 2.35
C THR A 85 2.17 6.22 2.01
N LEU A 86 0.87 6.36 2.24
CA LEU A 86 0.19 7.65 2.04
C LEU A 86 0.54 8.65 3.16
N GLY A 87 0.56 8.21 4.42
CA GLY A 87 0.79 9.06 5.59
C GLY A 87 2.22 9.59 5.74
N CYS A 88 3.21 8.86 5.23
CA CYS A 88 4.62 9.25 5.25
C CYS A 88 5.06 10.02 4.00
N THR A 89 4.16 10.35 3.08
CA THR A 89 4.49 11.14 1.89
C THR A 89 4.92 12.55 2.31
N SER A 90 6.22 12.84 2.22
CA SER A 90 6.81 14.14 2.60
C SER A 90 6.87 15.14 1.45
N VAL A 91 6.89 14.64 0.21
CA VAL A 91 6.95 15.44 -1.01
C VAL A 91 5.92 14.90 -1.99
N ILE A 92 5.03 15.78 -2.45
CA ILE A 92 4.08 15.47 -3.52
C ILE A 92 4.61 16.11 -4.79
N CYS A 93 5.13 15.29 -5.70
CA CYS A 93 5.47 15.72 -7.05
C CYS A 93 4.19 15.63 -7.90
N SER A 94 3.46 16.73 -8.05
CA SER A 94 2.31 16.82 -8.95
C SER A 94 2.73 17.42 -10.29
N ASP A 95 2.22 16.85 -11.38
CA ASP A 95 2.34 17.48 -12.69
C ASP A 95 1.37 18.67 -12.80
N LYS A 96 1.73 19.69 -13.58
CA LYS A 96 0.92 20.91 -13.68
C LYS A 96 -0.31 20.68 -14.54
N THR A 97 -0.12 20.19 -15.77
CA THR A 97 -1.18 20.18 -16.79
C THR A 97 -2.02 18.92 -16.67
N GLY A 98 -3.32 19.06 -16.40
CA GLY A 98 -4.23 17.92 -16.27
C GLY A 98 -4.24 17.24 -14.90
N THR A 99 -3.37 17.65 -13.97
CA THR A 99 -3.48 17.27 -12.54
C THR A 99 -3.81 18.49 -11.68
N LEU A 100 -2.97 19.54 -11.71
CA LEU A 100 -3.24 20.78 -10.98
C LEU A 100 -4.16 21.74 -11.76
N THR A 101 -4.05 21.76 -13.09
CA THR A 101 -4.97 22.51 -13.96
C THR A 101 -5.97 21.59 -14.63
N THR A 102 -7.16 22.10 -14.94
CA THR A 102 -8.21 21.36 -15.67
C THR A 102 -7.84 21.07 -17.14
N ASN A 103 -6.64 21.49 -17.58
CA ASN A 103 -6.21 21.47 -18.98
C ASN A 103 -7.21 22.18 -19.93
N GLN A 104 -7.98 23.14 -19.40
CA GLN A 104 -8.85 24.02 -20.17
C GLN A 104 -8.20 25.41 -20.21
N MET A 105 -7.68 25.78 -21.37
CA MET A 105 -7.09 27.10 -21.59
C MET A 105 -8.19 28.06 -22.02
N SER A 106 -8.53 29.02 -21.17
CA SER A 106 -9.44 30.12 -21.51
C SER A 106 -8.72 31.46 -21.41
N VAL A 107 -9.09 32.40 -22.28
CA VAL A 107 -8.60 33.78 -22.25
C VAL A 107 -9.38 34.54 -21.18
N ASN A 108 -8.69 35.14 -20.21
CA ASN A 108 -9.33 35.92 -19.14
C ASN A 108 -9.28 37.43 -19.39
N ARG A 109 -8.21 37.92 -20.03
CA ARG A 109 -7.95 39.36 -20.21
C ARG A 109 -7.34 39.63 -21.59
N ILE A 110 -7.81 40.69 -22.23
CA ILE A 110 -7.34 41.15 -23.54
C ILE A 110 -6.94 42.62 -23.39
N LEU A 111 -5.75 43.00 -23.82
CA LEU A 111 -5.28 44.39 -23.81
C LEU A 111 -5.23 44.92 -25.24
N VAL A 112 -5.91 46.02 -25.51
CA VAL A 112 -5.94 46.69 -26.83
C VAL A 112 -5.37 48.09 -26.69
N VAL A 113 -4.60 48.54 -27.67
CA VAL A 113 -4.09 49.91 -27.74
C VAL A 113 -5.18 50.79 -28.35
N ASP A 114 -5.67 51.76 -27.59
CA ASP A 114 -6.75 52.66 -28.01
C ASP A 114 -6.20 53.90 -28.71
N LYS A 115 -5.22 54.57 -28.09
CA LYS A 115 -4.52 55.72 -28.68
C LYS A 115 -3.03 55.70 -28.39
N VAL A 116 -2.25 55.97 -29.44
CA VAL A 116 -0.81 56.21 -29.36
C VAL A 116 -0.61 57.69 -29.65
N ASP A 117 -0.27 58.47 -28.63
CA ASP A 117 0.19 59.85 -28.82
C ASP A 117 1.70 59.94 -28.53
N SER A 118 2.35 61.01 -29.00
CA SER A 118 3.82 61.16 -29.01
C SER A 118 4.47 61.12 -27.62
N ASN A 119 3.67 61.19 -26.54
CA ASN A 119 4.14 61.19 -25.16
C ASN A 119 3.36 60.26 -24.20
N GLU A 120 2.25 59.64 -24.63
CA GLU A 120 1.46 58.73 -23.79
C GLU A 120 0.69 57.71 -24.63
N THR A 121 0.73 56.44 -24.22
CA THR A 121 -0.01 55.32 -24.84
C THR A 121 -1.15 54.90 -23.92
N LYS A 122 -2.39 55.00 -24.40
CA LYS A 122 -3.56 54.51 -23.66
C LYS A 122 -3.89 53.09 -24.08
N PHE A 123 -3.91 52.20 -23.09
CA PHE A 123 -4.38 50.84 -23.23
C PHE A 123 -5.79 50.71 -22.69
N HIS A 124 -6.63 49.97 -23.40
CA HIS A 124 -7.94 49.52 -22.96
C HIS A 124 -7.83 48.04 -22.61
N GLU A 125 -8.10 47.68 -21.36
CA GLU A 125 -8.14 46.30 -20.90
C GLU A 125 -9.59 45.81 -20.95
N PHE A 126 -9.79 44.64 -21.55
CA PHE A 126 -11.06 43.94 -21.59
C PHE A 126 -10.98 42.65 -20.77
N GLU A 127 -12.01 42.37 -20.00
CA GLU A 127 -12.16 41.12 -19.25
C GLU A 127 -13.11 40.18 -19.99
N VAL A 128 -12.65 38.95 -20.25
CA VAL A 128 -13.40 37.94 -21.00
C VAL A 128 -13.98 36.94 -20.00
N THR A 129 -15.29 36.75 -20.05
CA THR A 129 -15.97 35.74 -19.24
C THR A 129 -16.05 34.41 -19.98
N GLY A 130 -16.05 33.31 -19.23
CA GLY A 130 -16.02 31.95 -19.78
C GLY A 130 -14.75 31.20 -19.37
N SER A 131 -14.92 30.02 -18.79
CA SER A 131 -13.81 29.17 -18.32
C SER A 131 -13.63 27.88 -19.13
N THR A 132 -14.49 27.66 -20.12
CA THR A 132 -14.53 26.45 -20.96
C THR A 132 -14.21 26.79 -22.42
N TYR A 133 -14.22 25.79 -23.29
CA TYR A 133 -14.08 25.98 -24.74
C TYR A 133 -15.41 26.31 -25.44
N GLU A 134 -16.51 26.43 -24.71
CA GLU A 134 -17.80 26.80 -25.29
C GLU A 134 -17.78 28.28 -25.71
N PRO A 135 -18.34 28.64 -26.88
CA PRO A 135 -18.38 30.02 -27.35
C PRO A 135 -19.49 30.82 -26.65
N VAL A 136 -19.48 30.79 -25.31
CA VAL A 136 -20.47 31.44 -24.45
C VAL A 136 -19.71 32.29 -23.44
N GLY A 137 -19.88 33.61 -23.54
CA GLY A 137 -19.18 34.57 -22.71
C GLY A 137 -19.32 35.99 -23.25
N ASP A 138 -19.27 36.95 -22.35
CA ASP A 138 -19.27 38.39 -22.61
C ASP A 138 -17.87 38.99 -22.39
N ILE A 139 -17.59 40.08 -23.10
CA ILE A 139 -16.34 40.86 -23.01
C ILE A 139 -16.69 42.24 -22.46
N PHE A 140 -16.06 42.64 -21.34
CA PHE A 140 -16.29 43.91 -20.65
C PHE A 140 -15.06 44.81 -20.70
#